data_AF-A0A4V0A3Z5-F1
#
_entry.id   AF-A0A4V0A3Z5-F1
#
_cell.length_a   1.000
_cell.length_b   1.000
_cell.length_c   1.000
_cell.angle_alpha   90.00
_cell.angle_beta   90.00
_cell.angle_gamma   90.00
#
_symmetry.space_group_name_H-M   'P 1'
#
loop_
_entity.id
_entity.type
_entity.pdbx_description
1 polymer ?
#
loop_
_entity_poly.entity_id
_entity_poly.type
_entity_poly.pdbx_seq_one_letter_code
_entity_poly.pdbx_strand_id
1 'polypeptide(L)'
;MEGILFALVPMVAWGSIGFVSNKIGGKPSQQTFGMTLGAVLFAIMVWIVKRPEMTSQLWIFGFLGGFLWSIGQTGQFYAMKHMGVSVANPLSSGSQLVLGSLIGVLLFGEWTQAYQYILGCCALILLIIGFYFSSKKDKDVQKAELHHYGKGFRSLTYSTIGYVSYVVLFNNIMKFDLISVLLPMAIGMVFGASLFMSFKLSFDTYVLKNSLVGIMWGIGNVFMLLAASKAGLAIAFSFSQLGAIISIIGGIIFLGEKKSKREMRWVILGIICFIAGAILLGIVKA
;
A
#
# COMPACT_ATOMS: atom_id res chain seq x y z
N MET A 1 -11.87 4.85 21.16
CA MET A 1 -12.50 3.75 20.38
C MET A 1 -12.89 4.17 18.97
N GLU A 2 -13.47 5.36 18.76
CA GLU A 2 -13.88 5.85 17.43
C GLU A 2 -12.77 5.83 16.36
N GLY A 3 -11.54 6.22 16.71
CA GLY A 3 -10.42 6.21 15.74
C GLY A 3 -10.06 4.81 15.22
N ILE A 4 -10.27 3.76 16.02
CA ILE A 4 -10.08 2.37 15.57
C ILE A 4 -11.17 1.99 14.58
N LEU A 5 -12.43 2.39 14.82
CA LEU A 5 -13.54 2.16 13.88
C LEU A 5 -13.26 2.85 12.53
N PHE A 6 -12.72 4.07 12.55
CA PHE A 6 -12.30 4.74 11.31
C PHE A 6 -11.16 4.00 10.61
N ALA A 7 -10.22 3.40 11.35
CA ALA A 7 -9.09 2.65 10.77
C ALA A 7 -9.52 1.31 10.12
N LEU A 8 -10.70 0.77 10.44
CA LEU A 8 -11.25 -0.41 9.75
C LEU A 8 -11.60 -0.13 8.29
N VAL A 9 -11.95 1.11 7.95
CA VAL A 9 -12.29 1.49 6.57
C VAL A 9 -11.07 1.42 5.64
N PRO A 10 -9.92 2.07 5.91
CA PRO A 10 -8.72 1.92 5.08
C PRO A 10 -8.21 0.47 5.10
N MET A 11 -8.34 -0.26 6.21
CA MET A 11 -8.00 -1.69 6.27
C MET A 11 -8.75 -2.48 5.19
N VAL A 12 -10.07 -2.32 5.09
CA VAL A 12 -10.88 -3.02 4.08
C VAL A 12 -10.65 -2.43 2.68
N ALA A 13 -10.68 -1.10 2.56
CA ALA A 13 -10.58 -0.42 1.27
C ALA A 13 -9.24 -0.70 0.59
N TRP A 14 -8.12 -0.45 1.28
CA TRP A 14 -6.79 -0.68 0.73
C TRP A 14 -6.44 -2.16 0.64
N GLY A 15 -6.84 -2.95 1.64
CA GLY A 15 -6.71 -4.41 1.60
C GLY A 15 -7.44 -5.06 0.43
N SER A 16 -8.46 -4.39 -0.12
CA SER A 16 -9.24 -4.91 -1.25
C SER A 16 -8.76 -4.47 -2.63
N ILE A 17 -7.94 -3.41 -2.71
CA ILE A 17 -7.43 -2.87 -4.00
C ILE A 17 -6.84 -3.97 -4.88
N GLY A 18 -5.97 -4.79 -4.31
CA GLY A 18 -5.24 -5.82 -5.04
C GLY A 18 -6.15 -6.85 -5.70
N PHE A 19 -7.08 -7.44 -4.94
CA PHE A 19 -7.93 -8.49 -5.48
C PHE A 19 -9.07 -7.95 -6.34
N VAL A 20 -9.64 -6.78 -6.01
CA VAL A 20 -10.69 -6.16 -6.83
C VAL A 20 -10.13 -5.79 -8.20
N SER A 21 -8.97 -5.13 -8.24
CA SER A 21 -8.29 -4.76 -9.48
C SER A 21 -7.91 -5.98 -10.33
N ASN A 22 -7.37 -7.03 -9.70
CA ASN A 22 -7.04 -8.27 -10.42
C ASN A 22 -8.28 -9.03 -10.90
N LYS A 23 -9.41 -8.93 -10.19
CA LYS A 23 -10.69 -9.50 -10.64
C LYS A 23 -11.27 -8.76 -11.83
N ILE A 24 -11.16 -7.42 -11.85
CA ILE A 24 -11.51 -6.60 -13.02
C ILE A 24 -10.63 -6.99 -14.21
N GLY A 25 -9.34 -7.21 -13.96
CA GLY A 25 -8.36 -7.64 -14.96
C GLY A 25 -7.69 -6.46 -15.68
N GLY A 26 -7.14 -6.76 -16.87
CA GLY A 26 -6.31 -5.84 -17.63
C GLY A 26 -4.80 -6.02 -17.40
N LYS A 27 -4.02 -5.12 -17.99
CA LYS A 27 -2.57 -5.01 -17.75
C LYS A 27 -2.32 -4.21 -16.46
N PRO A 28 -1.22 -4.48 -15.72
CA PRO A 28 -0.86 -3.71 -14.53
C PRO A 28 -0.83 -2.19 -14.75
N SER A 29 -0.37 -1.73 -15.92
CA SER A 29 -0.39 -0.30 -16.27
C SER A 29 -1.81 0.26 -16.45
N GLN A 30 -2.74 -0.52 -17.04
CA GLN A 30 -4.15 -0.15 -17.16
C GLN A 30 -4.83 -0.12 -15.78
N GLN A 31 -4.47 -1.05 -14.90
CA GLN A 31 -4.95 -1.08 -13.52
C GLN A 31 -4.52 0.16 -12.74
N THR A 32 -3.22 0.52 -12.80
CA THR A 32 -2.75 1.78 -12.21
C THR A 32 -3.45 2.98 -12.82
N PHE A 33 -3.46 3.12 -14.14
CA PHE A 33 -4.04 4.28 -14.80
C PHE A 33 -5.53 4.44 -14.50
N GLY A 34 -6.31 3.36 -14.56
CA GLY A 34 -7.73 3.38 -14.17
C GLY A 34 -7.93 3.82 -12.73
N MET A 35 -7.13 3.27 -11.81
CA MET A 35 -7.15 3.64 -10.39
C MET A 35 -6.80 5.11 -10.16
N THR A 36 -5.82 5.66 -10.88
CA THR A 36 -5.44 7.08 -10.71
C THR A 36 -6.49 8.03 -11.25
N LEU A 37 -7.20 7.68 -12.32
CA LEU A 37 -8.37 8.45 -12.79
C LEU A 37 -9.48 8.50 -11.74
N GLY A 38 -9.78 7.36 -11.11
CA GLY A 38 -10.74 7.30 -10.01
C GLY A 38 -10.30 8.12 -8.78
N ALA A 39 -9.01 8.11 -8.48
CA ALA A 39 -8.42 8.91 -7.41
C ALA A 39 -8.53 10.42 -7.70
N VAL A 40 -8.32 10.86 -8.94
CA VAL A 40 -8.52 12.26 -9.34
C VAL A 40 -9.99 12.69 -9.18
N LEU A 41 -10.93 11.87 -9.64
CA LEU A 41 -12.37 12.16 -9.44
C LEU A 41 -12.70 12.34 -7.96
N PHE A 42 -12.21 11.43 -7.12
CA PHE A 42 -12.40 11.52 -5.67
C PHE A 42 -11.74 12.78 -5.08
N ALA A 43 -10.50 13.07 -5.47
CA ALA A 43 -9.75 14.21 -4.97
C ALA A 43 -10.38 15.55 -5.36
N ILE A 44 -10.94 15.66 -6.57
CA ILE A 44 -11.72 16.83 -7.00
C ILE A 44 -12.95 17.01 -6.10
N MET A 45 -13.68 15.95 -5.80
CA MET A 45 -14.84 16.03 -4.91
C MET A 45 -14.45 16.51 -3.51
N VAL A 46 -13.35 15.99 -2.95
CA VAL A 46 -12.83 16.44 -1.65
C VAL A 46 -12.42 17.92 -1.72
N TRP A 47 -11.75 18.34 -2.79
CA TRP A 47 -11.32 19.72 -2.98
C TRP A 47 -12.49 20.70 -3.08
N ILE A 48 -13.56 20.36 -3.82
CA ILE A 48 -14.76 21.21 -3.94
C ILE A 48 -15.43 21.45 -2.57
N VAL A 49 -15.43 20.41 -1.71
CA VAL A 49 -16.05 20.46 -0.38
C VAL A 49 -15.18 21.17 0.65
N LYS A 50 -13.87 20.87 0.69
CA LYS A 50 -12.96 21.37 1.72
C LYS A 50 -12.25 22.67 1.34
N ARG A 51 -12.11 22.94 0.04
CA ARG A 51 -11.45 24.13 -0.54
C ARG A 51 -10.13 24.51 0.15
N PRO A 52 -9.17 23.58 0.30
CA PRO A 52 -7.88 23.90 0.89
C PRO A 52 -7.09 24.88 0.01
N GLU A 53 -6.24 25.69 0.65
CA GLU A 53 -5.35 26.63 -0.03
C GLU A 53 -4.33 25.88 -0.90
N MET A 54 -4.18 26.32 -2.16
CA MET A 54 -3.38 25.64 -3.17
C MET A 54 -2.13 26.43 -3.51
N THR A 55 -1.14 26.39 -2.62
CA THR A 55 0.15 27.06 -2.84
C THR A 55 0.98 26.36 -3.92
N SER A 56 1.89 27.10 -4.57
CA SER A 56 2.79 26.53 -5.58
C SER A 56 3.67 25.41 -5.02
N GLN A 57 4.10 25.54 -3.76
CA GLN A 57 4.90 24.52 -3.08
C GLN A 57 4.08 23.22 -2.89
N LEU A 58 2.82 23.34 -2.45
CA LEU A 58 1.92 22.20 -2.33
C LEU A 58 1.71 21.49 -3.67
N TRP A 59 1.54 22.25 -4.75
CA TRP A 59 1.41 21.70 -6.10
C TRP A 59 2.64 20.90 -6.54
N ILE A 60 3.84 21.48 -6.40
CA ILE A 60 5.09 20.85 -6.84
C ILE A 60 5.33 19.54 -6.07
N PHE A 61 5.29 19.60 -4.75
CA PHE A 61 5.61 18.44 -3.91
C PHE A 61 4.48 17.44 -3.83
N GLY A 62 3.22 17.90 -3.89
CA GLY A 62 2.05 17.04 -4.04
C GLY A 62 2.13 16.23 -5.33
N PHE A 63 2.38 16.88 -6.46
CA PHE A 63 2.58 16.22 -7.76
C PHE A 63 3.73 15.21 -7.71
N LEU A 64 4.88 15.59 -7.15
CA LEU A 64 6.04 14.70 -7.03
C LEU A 64 5.70 13.46 -6.18
N GLY A 65 5.02 13.64 -5.05
CA GLY A 65 4.58 12.53 -4.22
C GLY A 65 3.60 11.61 -4.93
N GLY A 66 2.69 12.17 -5.74
CA GLY A 66 1.80 11.39 -6.59
C GLY A 66 2.53 10.58 -7.66
N PHE A 67 3.55 11.18 -8.28
CA PHE A 67 4.41 10.49 -9.23
C PHE A 67 5.15 9.32 -8.57
N LEU A 68 5.79 9.53 -7.41
CA LEU A 68 6.47 8.47 -6.64
C LEU A 68 5.51 7.35 -6.24
N TRP A 69 4.30 7.72 -5.80
CA TRP A 69 3.24 6.76 -5.48
C TRP A 69 2.88 5.89 -6.69
N SER A 70 2.80 6.47 -7.89
CA SER A 70 2.46 5.71 -9.11
C SER A 70 3.50 4.64 -9.47
N ILE A 71 4.79 4.91 -9.17
CA ILE A 71 5.88 3.92 -9.28
C ILE A 71 5.61 2.78 -8.31
N GLY A 72 5.29 3.14 -7.06
CA GLY A 72 4.91 2.21 -6.00
C GLY A 72 3.78 1.28 -6.41
N GLN A 73 2.64 1.84 -6.78
CA GLN A 73 1.42 1.12 -7.13
C GLN A 73 1.59 0.28 -8.40
N THR A 74 2.26 0.80 -9.42
CA THR A 74 2.50 0.06 -10.67
C THR A 74 3.36 -1.17 -10.42
N GLY A 75 4.49 -1.01 -9.70
CA GLY A 75 5.33 -2.13 -9.31
C GLY A 75 4.56 -3.17 -8.49
N GLN A 76 3.64 -2.72 -7.64
CA GLN A 76 2.79 -3.60 -6.84
C GLN A 76 1.84 -4.44 -7.71
N PHE A 77 1.16 -3.85 -8.70
CA PHE A 77 0.31 -4.61 -9.63
C PHE A 77 1.11 -5.57 -10.51
N TYR A 78 2.32 -5.19 -10.96
CA TYR A 78 3.21 -6.12 -11.65
C TYR A 78 3.62 -7.29 -10.76
N ALA A 79 3.95 -7.02 -9.49
CA ALA A 79 4.25 -8.07 -8.53
C ALA A 79 3.06 -9.03 -8.38
N MET A 80 1.85 -8.51 -8.14
CA MET A 80 0.62 -9.33 -8.06
C MET A 80 0.44 -10.22 -9.28
N LYS A 81 0.65 -9.67 -10.48
CA LYS A 81 0.54 -10.45 -11.72
C LYS A 81 1.59 -11.55 -11.84
N HIS A 82 2.78 -11.35 -11.27
CA HIS A 82 3.88 -12.31 -11.35
C HIS A 82 3.86 -13.38 -10.25
N MET A 83 3.42 -13.05 -9.03
CA MET A 83 3.49 -13.95 -7.87
C MET A 83 2.15 -14.22 -7.15
N GLY A 84 1.04 -13.65 -7.63
CA GLY A 84 -0.27 -13.73 -6.98
C GLY A 84 -0.52 -12.59 -5.99
N VAL A 85 -1.78 -12.24 -5.78
CA VAL A 85 -2.22 -11.18 -4.86
C VAL A 85 -2.00 -11.58 -3.41
N SER A 86 -2.29 -12.85 -3.06
CA SER A 86 -2.12 -13.32 -1.67
C SER A 86 -0.66 -13.36 -1.21
N VAL A 87 0.29 -13.29 -2.14
CA VAL A 87 1.73 -13.22 -1.82
C VAL A 87 2.23 -11.78 -1.96
N ALA A 88 1.96 -11.11 -3.09
CA ALA A 88 2.54 -9.81 -3.38
C ALA A 88 2.13 -8.70 -2.40
N ASN A 89 0.85 -8.66 -1.98
CA ASN A 89 0.35 -7.59 -1.12
C ASN A 89 0.97 -7.59 0.29
N PRO A 90 0.96 -8.72 1.02
CA PRO A 90 1.68 -8.81 2.30
C PRO A 90 3.16 -8.49 2.15
N LEU A 91 3.79 -8.97 1.07
CA LEU A 91 5.21 -8.75 0.81
C LEU A 91 5.54 -7.26 0.62
N SER A 92 4.76 -6.58 -0.22
CA SER A 92 4.88 -5.15 -0.47
C SER A 92 4.70 -4.34 0.81
N SER A 93 3.68 -4.67 1.61
CA SER A 93 3.36 -3.95 2.84
C SER A 93 4.46 -4.13 3.90
N GLY A 94 4.94 -5.36 4.08
CA GLY A 94 6.06 -5.66 4.98
C GLY A 94 7.35 -4.97 4.58
N SER A 95 7.71 -4.99 3.29
CA SER A 95 8.91 -4.31 2.81
C SER A 95 8.84 -2.79 3.01
N GLN A 96 7.67 -2.17 2.82
CA GLN A 96 7.46 -0.74 3.08
C GLN A 96 7.64 -0.41 4.57
N LEU A 97 7.08 -1.22 5.47
CA LEU A 97 7.21 -1.03 6.91
C LEU A 97 8.66 -1.14 7.38
N VAL A 98 9.36 -2.18 6.94
CA VAL A 98 10.76 -2.40 7.30
C VAL A 98 11.64 -1.26 6.78
N LEU A 99 11.58 -0.97 5.49
CA LEU A 99 12.44 0.08 4.90
C LEU A 99 12.07 1.47 5.40
N GLY A 100 10.78 1.80 5.52
CA GLY A 100 10.34 3.08 6.05
C GLY A 100 10.77 3.31 7.50
N SER A 101 10.73 2.27 8.33
CA SER A 101 11.20 2.37 9.73
C SER A 101 12.72 2.50 9.81
N LEU A 102 13.47 1.76 8.98
CA LEU A 102 14.93 1.88 8.90
C LEU A 102 15.35 3.28 8.45
N ILE A 103 14.68 3.86 7.46
CA ILE A 103 14.95 5.24 7.02
C ILE A 103 14.59 6.23 8.13
N GLY A 104 13.43 6.07 8.76
CA GLY A 104 13.00 6.92 9.89
C GLY A 104 14.03 6.96 11.01
N VAL A 105 14.56 5.80 11.43
CA VAL A 105 15.56 5.76 12.50
C VAL A 105 16.94 6.23 12.04
N LEU A 106 17.43 5.79 10.87
CA LEU A 106 18.81 6.05 10.44
C LEU A 106 19.02 7.46 9.88
N LEU A 107 18.03 8.02 9.15
CA LEU A 107 18.16 9.33 8.52
C LEU A 107 17.50 10.46 9.31
N PHE A 108 16.42 10.16 10.03
CA PHE A 108 15.62 11.18 10.73
C PHE A 108 15.68 11.06 12.26
N GLY A 109 16.39 10.06 12.79
CA GLY A 109 16.56 9.90 14.23
C GLY A 109 15.24 9.68 14.98
N GLU A 110 14.25 9.03 14.34
CA GLU A 110 12.90 8.86 14.93
C GLU A 110 12.91 8.08 16.25
N TRP A 111 13.92 7.25 16.52
CA TRP A 111 14.07 6.56 17.80
C TRP A 111 15.10 7.28 18.66
N THR A 112 14.67 7.75 19.82
CA THR A 112 15.49 8.52 20.77
C THR A 112 15.73 7.77 22.08
N GLN A 113 14.86 6.82 22.43
CA GLN A 113 14.89 6.10 23.70
C GLN A 113 15.29 4.64 23.53
N ALA A 114 15.99 4.06 24.52
CA ALA A 114 16.46 2.67 24.46
C ALA A 114 15.31 1.66 24.18
N TYR A 115 14.12 1.88 24.77
CA TYR A 115 12.96 1.02 24.53
C TYR A 115 12.49 1.05 23.07
N GLN A 116 12.62 2.19 22.37
CA GLN A 116 12.23 2.32 20.96
C GLN A 116 13.13 1.48 20.07
N TYR A 117 14.45 1.45 20.35
CA TYR A 117 15.39 0.58 19.66
C TYR A 117 15.10 -0.90 19.89
N ILE A 118 14.82 -1.31 21.14
CA ILE A 118 14.54 -2.71 21.47
C ILE A 118 13.25 -3.18 20.79
N LEU A 119 12.14 -2.47 21.04
CA LEU A 119 10.84 -2.82 20.48
C LEU A 119 10.84 -2.72 18.96
N GLY A 120 11.50 -1.69 18.42
CA GLY A 120 11.63 -1.49 16.98
C GLY A 120 12.42 -2.61 16.31
N CYS A 121 13.57 -3.02 16.86
CA CYS A 121 14.33 -4.16 16.35
C CYS A 121 13.53 -5.47 16.42
N CYS A 122 12.85 -5.74 17.54
CA CYS A 122 11.96 -6.89 17.66
C CYS A 122 10.85 -6.86 16.59
N ALA A 123 10.25 -5.69 16.36
CA ALA A 123 9.22 -5.51 15.36
C ALA A 123 9.72 -5.80 13.94
N LEU A 124 10.91 -5.29 13.59
CA LEU A 124 11.54 -5.55 12.29
C LEU A 124 11.83 -7.04 12.07
N ILE A 125 12.32 -7.74 13.09
CA ILE A 125 12.54 -9.20 13.04
C ILE A 125 11.21 -9.92 12.80
N LEU A 126 10.16 -9.57 13.55
CA LEU A 126 8.84 -10.17 13.37
C LEU A 126 8.26 -9.91 11.98
N LEU A 127 8.45 -8.71 11.41
CA LEU A 127 8.02 -8.40 10.05
C LEU A 127 8.77 -9.23 9.01
N ILE A 128 10.09 -9.44 9.18
CA ILE A 128 10.90 -10.29 8.28
C ILE A 128 10.48 -11.76 8.38
N ILE A 129 10.21 -12.26 9.59
CA ILE A 129 9.69 -13.61 9.80
C ILE A 129 8.29 -13.74 9.18
N GLY A 130 7.44 -12.74 9.40
CA GLY A 130 6.10 -12.66 8.83
C GLY A 130 6.12 -12.70 7.30
N PHE A 131 7.04 -11.94 6.69
CA PHE A 131 7.36 -11.95 5.27
C PHE A 131 7.76 -13.35 4.78
N TYR A 132 8.66 -14.03 5.49
CA TYR A 132 9.16 -15.34 5.09
C TYR A 132 8.04 -16.39 5.09
N PHE A 133 7.23 -16.43 6.14
CA PHE A 133 6.16 -17.42 6.25
C PHE A 133 4.98 -17.12 5.32
N SER A 134 4.62 -15.85 5.10
CA SER A 134 3.53 -15.46 4.19
C SER A 134 3.86 -15.74 2.72
N SER A 135 5.14 -15.71 2.36
CA SER A 135 5.62 -15.95 0.99
C SER A 135 6.02 -17.40 0.71
N LYS A 136 6.06 -18.25 1.75
CA LYS A 136 6.45 -19.65 1.62
C LYS A 136 5.38 -20.47 0.93
N LYS A 137 5.74 -21.09 -0.20
CA LYS A 137 4.92 -22.08 -0.91
C LYS A 137 5.43 -23.51 -0.71
N ASP A 138 4.51 -24.47 -0.80
CA ASP A 138 4.79 -25.90 -0.78
C ASP A 138 5.41 -26.32 -2.11
N LYS A 139 6.37 -27.25 -2.07
CA LYS A 139 7.08 -27.69 -3.28
C LYS A 139 6.16 -28.43 -4.25
N ASP A 140 5.10 -29.05 -3.75
CA ASP A 140 4.12 -29.80 -4.57
C ASP A 140 3.16 -28.88 -5.34
N VAL A 141 2.92 -27.65 -4.87
CA VAL A 141 2.06 -26.66 -5.56
C VAL A 141 2.82 -25.86 -6.63
N GLN A 142 4.16 -25.76 -6.52
CA GLN A 142 5.02 -25.06 -7.48
C GLN A 142 4.91 -25.57 -8.93
N LYS A 143 4.47 -26.82 -9.14
CA LYS A 143 4.32 -27.39 -10.49
C LYS A 143 3.06 -26.93 -11.24
N ALA A 144 2.08 -26.33 -10.57
CA ALA A 144 0.77 -26.02 -11.16
C ALA A 144 0.58 -24.56 -11.61
N GLU A 145 1.39 -23.61 -11.14
CA GLU A 145 1.27 -22.19 -11.50
C GLU A 145 2.60 -21.64 -12.07
N LEU A 146 2.58 -21.15 -13.31
CA LEU A 146 3.68 -20.47 -14.03
C LEU A 146 3.96 -19.06 -13.46
N HIS A 147 4.12 -18.94 -12.14
CA HIS A 147 4.47 -17.68 -11.49
C HIS A 147 5.96 -17.39 -11.62
N HIS A 148 6.27 -16.19 -12.14
CA HIS A 148 7.63 -15.74 -12.37
C HIS A 148 8.14 -14.94 -11.15
N TYR A 149 8.39 -15.63 -10.04
CA TYR A 149 8.77 -15.00 -8.76
C TYR A 149 9.96 -14.05 -8.87
N GLY A 150 10.98 -14.36 -9.67
CA GLY A 150 12.11 -13.44 -9.89
C GLY A 150 11.68 -12.08 -10.46
N LYS A 151 10.75 -12.07 -11.43
CA LYS A 151 10.16 -10.83 -11.95
C LYS A 151 9.27 -10.15 -10.91
N GLY A 152 8.54 -10.94 -10.13
CA GLY A 152 7.74 -10.44 -9.03
C GLY A 152 8.56 -9.72 -7.96
N PHE A 153 9.66 -10.32 -7.47
CA PHE A 153 10.55 -9.70 -6.48
C PHE A 153 11.15 -8.41 -7.00
N ARG A 154 11.63 -8.39 -8.25
CA ARG A 154 12.10 -7.15 -8.90
C ARG A 154 11.02 -6.07 -8.91
N SER A 155 9.78 -6.44 -9.25
CA SER A 155 8.65 -5.51 -9.27
C SER A 155 8.34 -4.95 -7.88
N LEU A 156 8.45 -5.79 -6.84
CA LEU A 156 8.31 -5.37 -5.45
C LEU A 156 9.43 -4.43 -4.99
N THR A 157 10.66 -4.63 -5.44
CA THR A 157 11.76 -3.71 -5.10
C THR A 157 11.46 -2.29 -5.58
N TYR A 158 11.11 -2.13 -6.87
CA TYR A 158 10.73 -0.81 -7.40
C TYR A 158 9.46 -0.26 -6.75
N SER A 159 8.48 -1.13 -6.48
CA SER A 159 7.26 -0.77 -5.75
C SER A 159 7.59 -0.19 -4.36
N THR A 160 8.46 -0.88 -3.62
CA THR A 160 8.82 -0.47 -2.26
C THR A 160 9.59 0.83 -2.28
N ILE A 161 10.51 1.03 -3.23
CA ILE A 161 11.23 2.31 -3.39
C ILE A 161 10.24 3.45 -3.64
N GLY A 162 9.34 3.31 -4.63
CA GLY A 162 8.35 4.36 -4.93
C GLY A 162 7.47 4.68 -3.72
N TYR A 163 7.01 3.63 -3.00
CA TYR A 163 6.20 3.82 -1.83
C TYR A 163 6.94 4.49 -0.66
N VAL A 164 8.12 3.99 -0.32
CA VAL A 164 8.91 4.56 0.79
C VAL A 164 9.34 5.99 0.46
N SER A 165 9.70 6.28 -0.80
CA SER A 165 10.05 7.64 -1.23
C SER A 165 8.88 8.62 -1.08
N TYR A 166 7.64 8.26 -1.43
CA TYR A 166 6.51 9.17 -1.20
C TYR A 166 6.25 9.37 0.30
N VAL A 167 6.36 8.30 1.10
CA VAL A 167 6.15 8.38 2.55
C VAL A 167 7.17 9.33 3.18
N VAL A 168 8.45 9.15 2.85
CA VAL A 168 9.54 10.02 3.36
C VAL A 168 9.33 11.47 2.93
N LEU A 169 8.87 11.70 1.70
CA LEU A 169 8.58 13.05 1.20
C LEU A 169 7.54 13.77 2.07
N PHE A 170 6.42 13.12 2.38
CA PHE A 170 5.31 13.75 3.11
C PHE A 170 5.37 13.64 4.63
N ASN A 171 6.15 12.71 5.18
CA ASN A 171 6.25 12.54 6.64
C ASN A 171 7.50 13.20 7.22
N ASN A 172 8.60 13.27 6.46
CA ASN A 172 9.89 13.67 7.00
C ASN A 172 10.45 14.94 6.34
N ILE A 173 10.21 15.16 5.04
CA ILE A 173 10.77 16.31 4.31
C ILE A 173 9.78 17.49 4.30
N MET A 174 8.52 17.22 3.95
CA MET A 174 7.48 18.24 3.81
C MET A 174 6.41 18.04 4.88
N LYS A 175 5.91 19.13 5.47
CA LYS A 175 4.78 19.09 6.42
C LYS A 175 3.59 19.79 5.80
N PHE A 176 2.75 19.01 5.12
CA PHE A 176 1.50 19.49 4.57
C PHE A 176 0.31 18.87 5.30
N ASP A 177 -0.80 19.61 5.30
CA ASP A 177 -2.09 19.01 5.60
C ASP A 177 -2.44 17.96 4.54
N LEU A 178 -2.78 16.75 4.99
CA LEU A 178 -2.97 15.61 4.09
C LEU A 178 -4.20 15.76 3.19
N ILE A 179 -5.23 16.51 3.61
CA ILE A 179 -6.40 16.80 2.77
C ILE A 179 -5.98 17.69 1.60
N SER A 180 -5.11 18.67 1.87
CA SER A 180 -4.63 19.64 0.88
C SER A 180 -3.77 18.98 -0.22
N VAL A 181 -2.96 17.98 0.15
CA VAL A 181 -2.08 17.25 -0.78
C VAL A 181 -2.84 16.39 -1.78
N LEU A 182 -4.05 15.94 -1.44
CA LEU A 182 -4.76 14.87 -2.16
C LEU A 182 -4.96 15.17 -3.66
N LEU A 183 -5.33 16.40 -4.03
CA LEU A 183 -5.59 16.78 -5.42
C LEU A 183 -4.29 16.88 -6.24
N PRO A 184 -3.29 17.69 -5.85
CA PRO A 184 -2.00 17.70 -6.54
C PRO A 184 -1.37 16.30 -6.66
N MET A 185 -1.49 15.49 -5.62
CA MET A 185 -1.03 14.10 -5.61
C MET A 185 -1.77 13.25 -6.64
N ALA A 186 -3.10 13.30 -6.69
CA ALA A 186 -3.86 12.53 -7.66
C ALA A 186 -3.49 12.88 -9.12
N ILE A 187 -3.22 14.17 -9.41
CA ILE A 187 -2.73 14.61 -10.72
C ILE A 187 -1.34 14.02 -11.02
N GLY A 188 -0.41 14.07 -10.06
CA GLY A 188 0.89 13.43 -10.17
C GLY A 188 0.82 11.92 -10.39
N MET A 189 -0.15 11.26 -9.75
CA MET A 189 -0.40 9.82 -9.91
C MET A 189 -0.85 9.49 -11.34
N VAL A 190 -1.77 10.29 -11.92
CA VAL A 190 -2.20 10.12 -13.31
C VAL A 190 -1.05 10.34 -14.29
N PHE A 191 -0.24 11.37 -14.07
CA PHE A 191 0.93 11.63 -14.91
C PHE A 191 1.92 10.46 -14.87
N GLY A 192 2.26 9.98 -13.68
CA GLY A 192 3.17 8.84 -13.54
C GLY A 192 2.61 7.54 -14.12
N ALA A 193 1.31 7.25 -13.92
CA ALA A 193 0.65 6.11 -14.55
C ALA A 193 0.65 6.21 -16.09
N SER A 194 0.47 7.42 -16.63
CA SER A 194 0.52 7.70 -18.07
C SER A 194 1.92 7.42 -18.65
N LEU A 195 2.98 7.77 -17.92
CA LEU A 195 4.37 7.44 -18.30
C LEU A 195 4.60 5.93 -18.38
N PHE A 196 4.06 5.15 -17.44
CA PHE A 196 4.13 3.67 -17.50
C PHE A 196 3.35 3.06 -18.67
N MET A 197 2.45 3.83 -19.30
CA MET A 197 1.80 3.47 -20.55
C MET A 197 2.52 4.05 -21.79
N SER A 198 3.68 4.68 -21.61
CA SER A 198 4.37 5.43 -22.67
C SER A 198 3.46 6.47 -23.36
N PHE A 199 2.52 7.04 -22.60
CA PHE A 199 1.45 7.92 -23.08
C PHE A 199 0.52 7.32 -24.14
N LYS A 200 0.56 6.00 -24.37
CA LYS A 200 -0.41 5.29 -25.22
C LYS A 200 -1.68 4.99 -24.42
N LEU A 201 -2.40 6.06 -24.06
CA LEU A 201 -3.55 6.00 -23.19
C LEU A 201 -4.71 5.28 -23.88
N SER A 202 -5.25 4.25 -23.24
CA SER A 202 -6.48 3.58 -23.68
C SER A 202 -7.53 3.70 -22.58
N PHE A 203 -8.70 4.22 -22.91
CA PHE A 203 -9.85 4.28 -22.00
C PHE A 203 -10.78 3.09 -22.23
N ASP A 204 -10.16 1.90 -22.27
CA ASP A 204 -10.91 0.66 -22.40
C ASP A 204 -11.71 0.34 -21.13
N THR A 205 -12.58 -0.65 -21.24
CA THR A 205 -13.44 -1.11 -20.16
C THR A 205 -12.66 -1.49 -18.89
N TYR A 206 -11.43 -1.97 -18.99
CA TYR A 206 -10.63 -2.31 -17.81
C TYR A 206 -10.16 -1.06 -17.08
N VAL A 207 -9.69 -0.05 -17.81
CA VAL A 207 -9.30 1.25 -17.23
C VAL A 207 -10.49 1.90 -16.52
N LEU A 208 -11.64 1.99 -17.18
CA LEU A 208 -12.84 2.61 -16.62
C LEU A 208 -13.35 1.86 -15.38
N LYS A 209 -13.37 0.52 -15.41
CA LYS A 209 -13.76 -0.28 -14.24
C LYS A 209 -12.77 -0.12 -13.08
N ASN A 210 -11.47 0.00 -13.37
CA ASN A 210 -10.46 0.23 -12.34
C ASN A 210 -10.55 1.62 -11.69
N SER A 211 -11.28 2.58 -12.26
CA SER A 211 -11.59 3.84 -11.57
C SER A 211 -12.39 3.65 -10.28
N LEU A 212 -13.18 2.57 -10.16
CA LEU A 212 -13.79 2.18 -8.89
C LEU A 212 -12.74 1.94 -7.80
N VAL A 213 -11.63 1.29 -8.15
CA VAL A 213 -10.51 1.02 -7.22
C VAL A 213 -9.85 2.33 -6.76
N GLY A 214 -9.82 3.34 -7.64
CA GLY A 214 -9.38 4.70 -7.30
C GLY A 214 -10.27 5.38 -6.27
N ILE A 215 -11.59 5.22 -6.40
CA ILE A 215 -12.56 5.74 -5.42
C ILE A 215 -12.38 5.01 -4.07
N MET A 216 -12.19 3.69 -4.07
CA MET A 216 -11.88 2.93 -2.85
C MET A 216 -10.60 3.45 -2.18
N TRP A 217 -9.56 3.70 -2.95
CA TRP A 217 -8.32 4.29 -2.45
C TRP A 217 -8.55 5.66 -1.81
N GLY A 218 -9.34 6.53 -2.46
CA GLY A 218 -9.70 7.85 -1.95
C GLY A 218 -10.48 7.78 -0.63
N ILE A 219 -11.49 6.93 -0.55
CA ILE A 219 -12.26 6.68 0.69
C ILE A 219 -11.32 6.23 1.81
N GLY A 220 -10.42 5.29 1.52
CA GLY A 220 -9.42 4.84 2.49
C GLY A 220 -8.55 5.99 3.01
N ASN A 221 -8.11 6.91 2.14
CA ASN A 221 -7.34 8.08 2.56
C ASN A 221 -8.13 8.97 3.53
N VAL A 222 -9.36 9.35 3.21
CA VAL A 222 -10.16 10.22 4.11
C VAL A 222 -10.36 9.59 5.49
N PHE A 223 -10.70 8.30 5.53
CA PHE A 223 -10.87 7.60 6.80
C PHE A 223 -9.55 7.37 7.54
N MET A 224 -8.44 7.23 6.82
CA MET A 224 -7.11 7.21 7.43
C MET A 224 -6.79 8.54 8.12
N LEU A 225 -7.19 9.68 7.55
CA LEU A 225 -7.04 10.99 8.19
C LEU A 225 -7.91 11.13 9.44
N LEU A 226 -9.17 10.68 9.37
CA LEU A 226 -10.06 10.66 10.52
C LEU A 226 -9.51 9.77 11.64
N ALA A 227 -9.04 8.57 11.28
CA ALA A 227 -8.40 7.65 12.21
C ALA A 227 -7.15 8.26 12.84
N ALA A 228 -6.26 8.85 12.04
CA ALA A 228 -5.05 9.50 12.53
C ALA A 228 -5.36 10.67 13.47
N SER A 229 -6.39 11.48 13.16
CA SER A 229 -6.82 12.60 14.02
C SER A 229 -7.41 12.16 15.37
N LYS A 230 -8.00 10.96 15.44
CA LYS A 230 -8.73 10.45 16.63
C LYS A 230 -7.95 9.45 17.46
N ALA A 231 -7.08 8.66 16.83
CA ALA A 231 -6.29 7.60 17.47
C ALA A 231 -4.78 7.77 17.30
N GLY A 232 -4.32 8.79 16.57
CA GLY A 232 -2.90 8.96 16.24
C GLY A 232 -2.51 8.23 14.96
N LEU A 233 -1.56 8.80 14.21
CA LEU A 233 -1.11 8.28 12.92
C LEU A 233 -0.52 6.88 13.03
N ALA A 234 0.26 6.61 14.08
CA ALA A 234 0.89 5.31 14.31
C ALA A 234 -0.14 4.20 14.47
N ILE A 235 -1.14 4.38 15.34
CA ILE A 235 -2.22 3.41 15.57
C ILE A 235 -3.07 3.22 14.31
N ALA A 236 -3.51 4.32 13.70
CA ALA A 236 -4.31 4.27 12.47
C ALA A 236 -3.60 3.50 11.36
N PHE A 237 -2.29 3.73 11.20
CA PHE A 237 -1.50 3.10 10.16
C PHE A 237 -1.33 1.61 10.45
N SER A 238 -0.96 1.22 11.67
CA SER A 238 -0.83 -0.20 12.05
C SER A 238 -2.12 -0.99 11.82
N PHE A 239 -3.28 -0.42 12.13
CA PHE A 239 -4.58 -1.07 11.84
C PHE A 239 -4.85 -1.18 10.34
N SER A 240 -4.51 -0.16 9.54
CA SER A 240 -4.69 -0.23 8.07
C SER A 240 -3.86 -1.37 7.44
N GLN A 241 -2.71 -1.71 8.02
CA GLN A 241 -1.84 -2.81 7.55
C GLN A 241 -2.47 -4.19 7.72
N LEU A 242 -3.47 -4.34 8.60
CA LEU A 242 -4.28 -5.57 8.70
C LEU A 242 -5.05 -5.85 7.40
N GLY A 243 -5.13 -4.88 6.49
CA GLY A 243 -5.65 -5.06 5.13
C GLY A 243 -4.89 -6.13 4.33
N ALA A 244 -3.65 -6.47 4.70
CA ALA A 244 -2.93 -7.60 4.12
C ALA A 244 -3.68 -8.93 4.30
N ILE A 245 -4.39 -9.11 5.42
CA ILE A 245 -5.22 -10.29 5.69
C ILE A 245 -6.39 -10.34 4.71
N ILE A 246 -7.04 -9.19 4.50
CA ILE A 246 -8.14 -9.04 3.54
C ILE A 246 -7.65 -9.34 2.12
N SER A 247 -6.45 -8.89 1.75
CA SER A 247 -5.84 -9.22 0.46
C SER A 247 -5.58 -10.72 0.29
N ILE A 248 -5.08 -11.40 1.33
CA ILE A 248 -4.82 -12.85 1.30
C ILE A 248 -6.12 -13.63 1.12
N ILE A 249 -7.10 -13.37 1.99
CA ILE A 249 -8.39 -14.04 1.95
C ILE A 249 -9.08 -13.75 0.61
N GLY A 250 -9.05 -12.49 0.17
CA GLY A 250 -9.65 -12.07 -1.07
C GLY A 250 -8.99 -12.69 -2.30
N GLY A 251 -7.66 -12.84 -2.31
CA GLY A 251 -6.94 -13.54 -3.38
C GLY A 251 -7.34 -15.01 -3.46
N ILE A 252 -7.47 -15.70 -2.31
CA ILE A 252 -7.85 -17.12 -2.28
C ILE A 252 -9.30 -17.31 -2.72
N ILE A 253 -10.24 -16.52 -2.18
CA ILE A 253 -11.67 -16.70 -2.42
C ILE A 253 -12.10 -16.15 -3.78
N PHE A 254 -11.72 -14.92 -4.13
CA PHE A 254 -12.25 -14.24 -5.32
C PHE A 254 -11.42 -14.46 -6.59
N LEU A 255 -10.12 -14.71 -6.46
CA LEU A 255 -9.23 -15.00 -7.58
C LEU A 255 -8.94 -16.50 -7.75
N GLY A 256 -9.37 -17.33 -6.80
CA GLY A 256 -9.19 -18.79 -6.86
C GLY A 256 -7.75 -19.23 -6.63
N GLU A 257 -6.92 -18.40 -5.98
CA GLU A 257 -5.53 -18.76 -5.64
C GLU A 257 -5.52 -19.98 -4.72
N LYS A 258 -5.05 -21.12 -5.25
CA LYS A 258 -5.01 -22.36 -4.49
C LYS A 258 -3.83 -22.34 -3.53
N LYS A 259 -4.11 -22.61 -2.26
CA LYS A 259 -3.09 -22.85 -1.23
C LYS A 259 -3.24 -24.23 -0.64
N SER A 260 -2.12 -24.93 -0.45
CA SER A 260 -2.09 -26.19 0.29
C SER A 260 -2.48 -25.96 1.76
N LYS A 261 -2.95 -27.00 2.45
CA LYS A 261 -3.21 -26.94 3.90
C LYS A 261 -1.97 -26.52 4.70
N ARG A 262 -0.76 -26.84 4.19
CA ARG A 262 0.52 -26.48 4.80
C ARG A 262 0.87 -25.01 4.53
N GLU A 263 0.67 -24.55 3.31
CA GLU A 263 0.84 -23.14 2.94
C GLU A 263 -0.08 -22.23 3.73
N MET A 264 -1.34 -22.63 3.93
CA MET A 264 -2.28 -21.86 4.74
C MET A 264 -1.79 -21.67 6.18
N ARG A 265 -1.19 -22.71 6.80
CA ARG A 265 -0.61 -22.58 8.15
C ARG A 265 0.55 -21.60 8.18
N TRP A 266 1.43 -21.63 7.17
CA TRP A 266 2.52 -20.66 7.07
C TRP A 266 2.01 -19.25 6.85
N VAL A 267 1.01 -19.06 6.01
CA VAL A 267 0.37 -17.76 5.78
C VAL A 267 -0.24 -17.22 7.07
N ILE A 268 -0.97 -18.04 7.83
CA ILE A 268 -1.54 -17.63 9.13
C ILE A 268 -0.44 -17.26 10.13
N LEU A 269 0.62 -18.06 10.24
CA LEU A 269 1.76 -17.76 11.11
C LEU A 269 2.44 -16.45 10.69
N GLY A 270 2.60 -16.25 9.37
CA GLY A 270 3.19 -15.06 8.80
C GLY A 270 2.36 -13.81 9.08
N ILE A 271 1.04 -13.90 8.96
CA ILE A 271 0.10 -12.85 9.35
C ILE A 271 0.26 -12.52 10.85
N ILE A 272 0.27 -13.52 11.73
CA ILE A 272 0.39 -13.27 13.18
C ILE A 272 1.68 -12.52 13.50
N CYS A 273 2.82 -12.95 12.94
CA CYS A 273 4.09 -12.24 13.10
C CYS A 273 4.04 -10.82 12.53
N PHE A 274 3.39 -10.64 11.37
CA PHE A 274 3.23 -9.33 10.74
C PHE A 274 2.40 -8.37 11.60
N ILE A 275 1.26 -8.84 12.13
CA ILE A 275 0.41 -8.06 13.03
C ILE A 275 1.19 -7.66 14.28
N ALA A 276 1.86 -8.61 14.92
CA ALA A 276 2.65 -8.35 16.11
C ALA A 276 3.75 -7.31 15.83
N GLY A 277 4.47 -7.45 14.72
CA GLY A 277 5.48 -6.47 14.30
C GLY A 277 4.89 -5.09 14.02
N ALA A 278 3.76 -5.00 13.31
CA ALA A 278 3.10 -3.72 13.02
C ALA A 278 2.58 -3.04 14.30
N ILE A 279 2.09 -3.79 15.29
CA ILE A 279 1.68 -3.27 16.59
C ILE A 279 2.88 -2.74 17.37
N LEU A 280 3.98 -3.52 17.44
CA LEU A 280 5.20 -3.07 18.13
C LEU A 280 5.78 -1.80 17.51
N LEU A 281 5.82 -1.68 16.17
CA LEU A 281 6.20 -0.43 15.50
C LEU A 281 5.25 0.72 15.82
N GLY A 282 3.95 0.43 15.93
CA GLY A 282 2.95 1.40 16.34
C GLY A 282 3.23 1.96 17.74
N ILE A 283 3.64 1.11 18.68
CA ILE A 283 4.02 1.49 20.05
C ILE A 283 5.31 2.31 20.05
N VAL A 284 6.28 1.97 19.21
CA VAL A 284 7.56 2.69 19.11
C VAL A 284 7.37 4.15 18.65
N LYS A 285 6.38 4.37 17.79
CA LYS A 285 6.07 5.69 17.20
C LYS A 285 4.93 6.45 17.91
N ALA A 286 4.34 5.87 18.95
CA ALA A 286 3.31 6.50 19.79
C ALA A 286 3.97 7.39 20.84
#